data_AF-A0A6N2C5F9-F1
#
_entry.id   AF-A0A6N2C5F9-F1
#
_cell.length_a   1.000
_cell.length_b   1.000
_cell.length_c   1.000
_cell.angle_alpha   90.00
_cell.angle_beta   90.00
_cell.angle_gamma   90.00
#
_symmetry.space_group_name_H-M   'P 1'
#
loop_
_entity.id
_entity.type
_entity.pdbx_description
1 polymer ?
#
loop_
_entity_poly.entity_id
_entity_poly.type
_entity_poly.pdbx_seq_one_letter_code
_entity_poly.pdbx_strand_id
1 'polypeptide(L)'
;MTTRIKKDRQRVDMVKMKNARNLQVTFSTRFAGLFKKSNELCMLFNAEIFIVVFSQGDKGVLCFGHPSVNPLAEGFFEWNLPQPNIDVHNQQIVARKEGGTRDLNTKLMSLEEILEMEKNRGEILIEIRKRANSLW
;
A
#
# COMPACT_ATOMS: atom_id res chain seq x y z
N MET A 1 35.78 -20.13 19.21
CA MET A 1 35.11 -19.00 18.55
C MET A 1 34.08 -18.43 19.53
N THR A 2 34.24 -17.19 19.99
CA THR A 2 33.30 -16.57 20.93
C THR A 2 32.10 -16.01 20.16
N THR A 3 30.91 -16.53 20.43
CA THR A 3 29.65 -16.05 19.85
C THR A 3 29.30 -14.68 20.43
N ARG A 4 29.35 -13.63 19.60
CA ARG A 4 28.95 -12.28 20.00
C ARG A 4 27.43 -12.23 20.17
N ILE A 5 26.96 -12.33 21.41
CA ILE A 5 25.55 -12.18 21.77
C ILE A 5 25.15 -10.73 21.45
N LYS A 6 24.23 -10.54 20.49
CA LYS A 6 23.68 -9.22 20.18
C LYS A 6 22.74 -8.81 21.32
N LYS A 7 22.92 -7.60 21.84
CA LYS A 7 21.95 -7.01 22.77
C LYS A 7 20.60 -6.89 22.05
N ASP A 8 19.56 -7.39 22.70
CA ASP A 8 18.18 -7.29 22.24
C ASP A 8 17.67 -5.84 22.31
N ARG A 9 16.40 -5.60 21.94
CA ARG A 9 15.76 -4.29 21.93
C ARG A 9 15.97 -3.55 23.24
N GLN A 10 16.73 -2.47 23.17
CA GLN A 10 16.98 -1.60 24.31
C GLN A 10 15.99 -0.43 24.30
N ARG A 11 15.55 -0.04 25.50
CA ARG A 11 14.81 1.21 25.67
C ARG A 11 15.75 2.37 25.34
N VAL A 12 15.23 3.35 24.61
CA VAL A 12 15.94 4.58 24.27
C VAL A 12 15.06 5.75 24.66
N ASP A 13 15.67 6.83 25.13
CA ASP A 13 14.98 8.06 25.49
C ASP A 13 14.31 8.71 24.26
N MET A 14 13.14 9.31 24.48
CA MET A 14 12.38 10.02 23.44
C MET A 14 12.92 11.44 23.23
N VAL A 15 14.22 11.53 22.94
CA VAL A 15 14.93 12.77 22.64
C VAL A 15 15.71 12.62 21.33
N LYS A 16 16.14 13.74 20.73
CA LYS A 16 16.92 13.70 19.50
C LYS A 16 18.24 12.93 19.72
N MET A 17 18.44 11.85 18.96
CA MET A 17 19.68 11.07 19.01
C MET A 17 20.86 11.90 18.50
N LYS A 18 21.94 11.96 19.29
CA LYS A 18 23.18 12.69 18.94
C LYS A 18 24.04 11.92 17.93
N ASN A 19 24.05 10.59 18.00
CA ASN A 19 24.85 9.76 17.11
C ASN A 19 24.14 9.62 15.74
N ALA A 20 24.73 10.18 14.69
CA ALA A 20 24.16 10.22 13.34
C ALA A 20 23.89 8.82 12.75
N ARG A 21 24.78 7.85 12.97
CA ARG A 21 24.60 6.48 12.48
C ARG A 21 23.40 5.81 13.15
N ASN A 22 23.30 5.92 14.48
CA ASN A 22 22.16 5.37 15.22
C ASN A 22 20.86 6.08 14.85
N LEU A 23 20.89 7.40 14.63
CA LEU A 23 19.76 8.18 14.16
C LEU A 23 19.27 7.66 12.80
N GLN A 24 20.16 7.45 11.82
CA GLN A 24 19.81 6.96 10.48
C GLN A 24 19.21 5.55 10.51
N VAL A 25 19.79 4.64 11.30
CA VAL A 25 19.27 3.28 11.47
C VAL A 25 17.91 3.29 12.17
N THR A 26 17.76 4.10 13.21
CA THR A 26 16.50 4.25 13.95
C THR A 26 15.42 4.87 13.07
N PHE A 27 15.75 5.89 12.29
CA PHE A 27 14.86 6.47 11.31
C PHE A 27 14.34 5.42 10.33
N SER A 28 15.24 4.66 9.70
CA SER A 28 14.87 3.66 8.70
C SER A 28 13.96 2.57 9.27
N THR A 29 14.28 2.08 10.48
CA THR A 29 13.48 1.04 11.15
C THR A 29 12.14 1.56 11.64
N ARG A 30 12.09 2.76 12.23
CA ARG A 30 10.83 3.37 12.69
C ARG A 30 9.94 3.79 11.54
N PHE A 31 10.50 4.35 10.46
CA PHE A 31 9.75 4.73 9.27
C PHE A 31 9.09 3.52 8.60
N ALA A 32 9.83 2.41 8.46
CA ALA A 32 9.25 1.16 7.97
C ALA A 32 8.14 0.62 8.87
N GLY A 33 8.33 0.68 10.20
CA GLY A 33 7.30 0.29 11.17
C GLY A 33 6.04 1.18 11.11
N LEU A 34 6.22 2.48 10.97
CA LEU A 34 5.14 3.46 10.81
C LEU A 34 4.35 3.17 9.54
N PHE A 35 5.03 2.95 8.41
CA PHE A 35 4.40 2.58 7.14
C PHE A 35 3.55 1.32 7.28
N LYS A 36 4.11 0.27 7.89
CA LYS A 36 3.39 -0.99 8.10
C LYS A 36 2.12 -0.79 8.92
N LYS A 37 2.20 -0.04 10.02
CA LYS A 37 1.03 0.25 10.88
C LYS A 37 0.00 1.11 10.18
N SER A 38 0.43 2.08 9.39
CA SER A 38 -0.48 2.93 8.63
C SER A 38 -1.22 2.11 7.57
N ASN A 39 -0.52 1.22 6.86
CA ASN A 39 -1.14 0.31 5.91
C ASN A 39 -2.13 -0.65 6.58
N GLU A 40 -1.79 -1.21 7.75
CA GLU A 40 -2.73 -2.03 8.54
C GLU A 40 -4.02 -1.25 8.86
N LEU A 41 -3.90 0.01 9.30
CA LEU A 41 -5.07 0.85 9.58
C LEU A 41 -5.89 1.18 8.33
N CYS A 42 -5.22 1.50 7.22
CA CYS A 42 -5.87 1.75 5.94
C CYS A 42 -6.69 0.53 5.51
N MET A 43 -6.12 -0.67 5.59
CA MET A 43 -6.79 -1.90 5.17
C MET A 43 -7.90 -2.34 6.13
N LEU A 44 -7.71 -2.22 7.44
CA LEU A 44 -8.68 -2.69 8.44
C LEU A 44 -9.89 -1.77 8.58
N PHE A 45 -9.67 -0.46 8.48
CA PHE A 45 -10.70 0.54 8.74
C PHE A 45 -11.07 1.38 7.52
N ASN A 46 -10.54 1.02 6.33
CA ASN A 46 -10.67 1.83 5.11
C ASN A 46 -10.27 3.30 5.34
N ALA A 47 -9.31 3.52 6.24
CA ALA A 47 -8.91 4.84 6.68
C ALA A 47 -8.08 5.55 5.62
N GLU A 48 -8.38 6.83 5.38
CA GLU A 48 -7.58 7.70 4.54
C GLU A 48 -6.45 8.31 5.37
N ILE A 49 -5.22 7.94 5.06
CA ILE A 49 -4.03 8.38 5.79
C ILE A 49 -2.99 8.84 4.79
N PHE A 50 -2.41 10.01 5.02
CA PHE A 50 -1.18 10.43 4.37
C PHE A 50 -0.11 10.81 5.40
N ILE A 51 1.15 10.51 5.08
CA ILE A 51 2.31 10.75 5.93
C ILE A 51 3.41 11.34 5.05
N VAL A 52 3.97 12.46 5.49
CA VAL A 52 5.11 13.12 4.84
C VAL A 52 6.26 13.18 5.83
N VAL A 53 7.42 12.67 5.45
CA VAL A 53 8.61 12.61 6.29
C VAL A 53 9.81 13.19 5.55
N PHE A 54 10.38 14.23 6.14
CA PHE A 54 11.63 14.83 5.66
C PHE A 54 12.80 14.04 6.24
N SER A 55 13.51 13.30 5.38
CA SER A 55 14.73 12.62 5.78
C SER A 55 15.89 13.61 5.84
N GLN A 56 16.79 13.43 6.80
CA GLN A 56 18.02 14.24 6.90
C GLN A 56 19.13 13.75 5.95
N GLY A 57 18.91 12.68 5.18
CA GLY A 57 19.87 12.17 4.19
C GLY A 57 19.45 12.45 2.74
N ASP A 58 20.24 11.94 1.79
CA ASP A 58 20.16 12.24 0.34
C ASP A 58 18.84 11.85 -0.34
N LYS A 59 17.94 11.14 0.35
CA LYS A 59 16.67 10.66 -0.19
C LYS A 59 15.55 11.72 -0.19
N GLY A 60 15.80 12.91 0.34
CA GLY A 60 14.82 14.01 0.34
C GLY A 60 13.54 13.68 1.13
N VAL A 61 12.39 13.85 0.49
CA VAL A 61 11.05 13.67 1.09
C VAL A 61 10.54 12.25 0.83
N LEU A 62 10.13 11.57 1.89
CA LEU A 62 9.45 10.27 1.84
C LEU A 62 7.97 10.50 2.11
N CYS A 63 7.10 10.00 1.24
CA CYS A 63 5.66 10.12 1.40
C CYS A 63 4.97 8.76 1.32
N PHE A 64 3.87 8.64 2.06
CA PHE A 64 2.92 7.53 2.01
C PHE A 64 1.52 8.13 1.99
N GLY A 65 0.62 7.57 1.19
CA GLY A 65 -0.76 8.00 1.12
C GLY A 65 -1.65 6.88 0.62
N HIS A 66 -2.78 6.67 1.28
CA HIS A 66 -3.81 5.74 0.84
C HIS A 66 -5.15 6.47 0.75
N PRO A 67 -5.81 6.51 -0.43
CA PRO A 67 -5.46 5.79 -1.66
C PRO A 67 -4.28 6.42 -2.45
N SER A 68 -3.98 7.70 -2.24
CA SER A 68 -2.79 8.37 -2.79
C SER A 68 -2.49 9.64 -2.00
N VAL A 69 -1.26 10.17 -2.09
CA VAL A 69 -0.82 11.33 -1.28
C VAL A 69 -1.48 12.63 -1.75
N ASN A 70 -1.46 12.89 -3.06
CA ASN A 70 -1.83 14.20 -3.60
C ASN A 70 -3.27 14.62 -3.27
N PRO A 71 -4.31 13.79 -3.47
CA PRO A 71 -5.69 14.19 -3.18
C PRO A 71 -5.94 14.45 -1.69
N LEU A 72 -5.26 13.70 -0.82
CA LEU A 72 -5.37 13.89 0.63
C LEU A 72 -4.65 15.15 1.08
N ALA A 73 -3.48 15.44 0.50
CA ALA A 73 -2.74 16.66 0.77
C ALA A 73 -3.52 17.88 0.26
N GLU A 74 -4.02 17.83 -0.99
CA GLU A 74 -4.87 18.86 -1.59
C GLU A 74 -6.09 19.14 -0.72
N GLY A 75 -6.86 18.12 -0.33
CA GLY A 75 -8.02 18.28 0.54
C GLY A 75 -7.66 18.87 1.92
N PHE A 76 -6.54 18.43 2.52
CA PHE A 76 -6.06 18.98 3.78
C PHE A 76 -5.69 20.47 3.68
N PHE A 77 -5.04 20.88 2.60
CA PHE A 77 -4.67 22.28 2.39
C PHE A 77 -5.89 23.13 1.98
N GLU A 78 -6.78 22.60 1.14
CA GLU A 78 -8.03 23.23 0.71
C GLU A 78 -9.01 23.44 1.88
N TRP A 79 -9.00 22.58 2.90
CA TRP A 79 -9.76 22.77 4.13
C TRP A 79 -9.41 24.06 4.90
N ASN A 80 -8.26 24.68 4.62
CA ASN A 80 -7.88 25.97 5.20
C ASN A 80 -8.43 27.17 4.41
N LEU A 81 -9.19 26.96 3.33
CA LEU A 81 -9.90 27.99 2.57
C LEU A 81 -11.38 28.06 3.00
N PRO A 82 -12.09 29.18 2.76
CA PRO A 82 -13.52 29.27 3.01
C PRO A 82 -14.24 28.19 2.21
N GLN A 83 -14.82 27.21 2.90
CA GLN A 83 -15.31 26.00 2.27
C GLN A 83 -16.50 26.29 1.33
N PRO A 84 -16.48 25.83 0.07
CA PRO A 84 -17.72 25.58 -0.66
C PRO A 84 -18.41 24.36 -0.02
N ASN A 85 -19.73 24.39 -0.01
CA ASN A 85 -20.65 23.46 0.65
C ASN A 85 -20.12 22.00 0.79
N ILE A 86 -19.90 21.56 2.04
CA ILE A 86 -19.27 20.30 2.46
C ILE A 86 -19.84 19.06 1.74
N ASP A 87 -21.13 19.08 1.39
CA ASP A 87 -21.80 17.99 0.69
C ASP A 87 -21.25 17.74 -0.72
N VAL A 88 -20.89 18.80 -1.46
CA VAL A 88 -20.42 18.67 -2.85
C VAL A 88 -19.00 18.10 -2.89
N HIS A 89 -18.14 18.51 -1.96
CA HIS A 89 -16.77 18.02 -1.86
C HIS A 89 -16.73 16.52 -1.49
N ASN A 90 -17.54 16.12 -0.50
CA ASN A 90 -17.68 14.71 -0.12
C ASN A 90 -18.21 13.86 -1.27
N GLN A 91 -19.21 14.34 -2.01
CA GLN A 91 -19.73 13.64 -3.20
C GLN A 91 -18.68 13.47 -4.30
N GLN A 92 -17.85 14.49 -4.54
CA GLN A 92 -16.78 14.42 -5.55
C GLN A 92 -15.67 13.43 -5.14
N ILE A 93 -15.30 13.40 -3.85
CA ILE A 93 -14.32 12.42 -3.33
C ILE A 93 -14.85 10.99 -3.49
N VAL A 94 -16.11 10.76 -3.10
CA VAL A 94 -16.76 9.45 -3.23
C VAL A 94 -16.84 9.04 -4.70
N ALA A 95 -17.29 9.93 -5.59
CA ALA A 95 -17.39 9.64 -7.02
C ALA A 95 -16.02 9.30 -7.65
N ARG A 96 -14.95 9.99 -7.24
CA ARG A 96 -13.59 9.70 -7.72
C ARG A 96 -13.09 8.35 -7.21
N LYS A 97 -13.35 8.02 -5.95
CA LYS A 97 -13.05 6.70 -5.37
C LYS A 97 -13.78 5.59 -6.12
N GLU A 98 -15.08 5.76 -6.34
CA GLU A 98 -15.92 4.79 -7.03
C GLU A 98 -15.51 4.62 -8.50
N GLY A 99 -15.13 5.69 -9.20
CA GLY A 99 -14.61 5.60 -10.58
C GLY A 99 -13.39 4.69 -10.67
N GLY A 100 -12.39 4.89 -9.79
CA GLY A 100 -11.19 4.04 -9.75
C GLY A 100 -11.50 2.59 -9.38
N THR A 101 -12.42 2.36 -8.45
CA THR A 101 -12.87 1.00 -8.07
C THR A 101 -13.60 0.30 -9.21
N ARG A 102 -14.44 1.02 -9.99
CA ARG A 102 -15.17 0.48 -11.14
C ARG A 102 -14.22 0.03 -12.25
N ASP A 103 -13.22 0.84 -12.58
CA ASP A 103 -12.21 0.48 -13.60
C ASP A 103 -11.43 -0.77 -13.20
N LEU A 104 -11.03 -0.85 -11.93
CA LEU A 104 -10.29 -2.01 -11.42
C LEU A 104 -11.15 -3.28 -11.40
N ASN A 105 -12.42 -3.17 -10.99
CA ASN A 105 -13.37 -4.29 -11.02
C ASN A 105 -13.64 -4.76 -12.47
N THR A 106 -13.73 -3.84 -13.42
CA THR A 106 -13.89 -4.19 -14.84
C THR A 106 -12.68 -4.97 -15.35
N LYS A 107 -11.47 -4.54 -14.96
CA LYS A 107 -10.24 -5.24 -15.32
C LYS A 107 -10.15 -6.62 -14.65
N LEU A 108 -10.58 -6.74 -13.39
CA LEU A 108 -10.61 -8.01 -12.67
C LEU A 108 -11.54 -9.02 -13.37
N MET A 109 -12.77 -8.60 -13.70
CA MET A 109 -13.73 -9.41 -14.45
C MET A 109 -13.15 -9.92 -15.78
N SER A 110 -12.46 -9.04 -16.53
CA SER A 110 -11.84 -9.44 -17.80
C SER A 110 -10.72 -10.48 -17.64
N LEU A 111 -9.95 -10.40 -16.55
CA LEU A 111 -8.87 -11.36 -16.27
C LEU A 111 -9.41 -12.70 -15.78
N GLU A 112 -10.50 -12.68 -15.01
CA GLU A 112 -11.19 -13.90 -14.58
C GLU A 112 -11.75 -14.68 -15.77
N GLU A 113 -12.33 -13.98 -16.76
CA GLU A 113 -12.82 -14.61 -17.99
C GLU A 113 -11.68 -15.27 -18.78
N ILE A 114 -10.53 -14.58 -18.94
CA ILE A 114 -9.35 -15.13 -19.60
C ILE A 114 -8.83 -16.37 -18.86
N LEU A 115 -8.75 -16.31 -17.54
CA LEU A 115 -8.28 -17.42 -16.71
C LEU A 115 -9.18 -18.65 -16.89
N GLU A 116 -10.49 -18.46 -16.93
CA GLU A 116 -11.45 -19.56 -17.08
C GLU A 116 -11.36 -20.20 -18.47
N MET A 117 -11.17 -19.38 -19.52
CA MET A 117 -10.90 -19.90 -20.86
C MET A 117 -9.64 -20.76 -20.90
N GLU A 118 -8.54 -20.32 -20.28
CA GLU A 118 -7.29 -21.08 -20.24
C GLU A 118 -7.42 -22.41 -19.46
N LYS A 119 -8.19 -22.43 -18.37
CA LYS A 119 -8.48 -23.70 -17.65
C LYS A 119 -9.24 -24.69 -18.53
N ASN A 120 -10.31 -24.24 -19.19
CA ASN A 120 -11.11 -25.09 -20.07
C ASN A 120 -10.27 -25.65 -21.22
N ARG A 121 -9.37 -24.84 -21.79
CA ARG A 121 -8.39 -25.30 -22.79
C ARG A 121 -7.49 -26.41 -22.22
N GLY A 122 -7.00 -26.24 -21.00
CA GLY A 122 -6.19 -27.24 -20.31
C GLY A 122 -6.92 -28.58 -20.11
N GLU A 123 -8.19 -28.54 -19.69
CA GLU A 123 -9.02 -29.73 -19.49
C GLU A 123 -9.25 -30.50 -20.79
N ILE A 124 -9.57 -29.78 -21.88
CA ILE A 124 -9.72 -30.38 -23.21
C ILE A 124 -8.44 -31.10 -23.65
N LEU A 125 -7.28 -30.49 -23.45
CA LEU A 125 -5.99 -31.10 -23.79
C LEU A 125 -5.71 -32.36 -22.96
N ILE A 126 -6.06 -32.35 -21.67
CA ILE A 126 -5.95 -33.52 -20.80
C ILE A 126 -6.87 -34.64 -21.30
N GLU A 127 -8.09 -34.32 -21.73
CA GLU A 127 -9.03 -35.31 -22.21
C GLU A 127 -8.61 -35.92 -23.56
N ILE A 128 -8.10 -35.11 -24.48
CA ILE A 128 -7.50 -35.57 -25.74
C ILE A 128 -6.34 -36.53 -25.43
N ARG A 129 -5.45 -36.17 -24.49
CA ARG A 129 -4.34 -37.03 -24.08
C ARG A 129 -4.79 -38.35 -23.48
N LYS A 130 -5.83 -38.34 -22.63
CA LYS A 130 -6.41 -39.56 -22.05
C LYS A 130 -6.98 -40.48 -23.13
N ARG A 131 -7.74 -39.94 -24.08
CA ARG A 131 -8.31 -40.71 -25.21
C ARG A 131 -7.22 -41.30 -26.11
N ALA A 132 -6.18 -40.52 -26.41
CA ALA A 132 -5.04 -41.00 -27.20
C ALA A 132 -4.29 -42.14 -26.52
N ASN A 133 -4.14 -42.07 -25.18
CA ASN A 133 -3.49 -43.12 -24.40
C ASN A 133 -4.37 -44.36 -24.13
N SER A 134 -5.70 -44.25 -24.24
CA SER A 134 -6.62 -45.41 -24.14
C SER A 134 -6.84 -46.14 -25.46
N LEU A 135 -6.31 -45.62 -26.57
CA LEU A 135 -6.40 -46.19 -27.92
C LEU A 135 -5.20 -47.09 -28.28
N TRP A 136 -4.31 -47.36 -27.31
CA TRP A 136 -3.20 -48.31 -27.39
C TRP A 136 -3.28 -49.32 -26.24
#